data_AF-A0AB38HS48-F1
#
_entry.id   AF-A0AB38HS48-F1
#
_cell.length_a   1.000
_cell.length_b   1.000
_cell.length_c   1.000
_cell.angle_alpha   90.00
_cell.angle_beta   90.00
_cell.angle_gamma   90.00
#
_symmetry.space_group_name_H-M   'P 1'
#
loop_
_entity.id
_entity.type
_entity.pdbx_description
1 polymer ?
#
loop_
_entity_poly.entity_id
_entity_poly.type
_entity_poly.pdbx_seq_one_letter_code
_entity_poly.pdbx_strand_id
1 'polypeptide(L)' 'MQAIGEDDATPVLQYFASVVHQRMYCLICGADPDTLDGGNPDIAYHVIRNSQNIAKHYWSADIEPYPPR' A
#
# COMPACT_ATOMS: atom_id res chain seq x y z
N MET A 1 11.83 -41.04 -0.93
CA MET A 1 10.45 -40.52 -0.92
C MET A 1 10.52 -39.12 -0.35
N GLN A 2 10.70 -38.13 -1.22
CA GLN A 2 10.83 -36.72 -0.82
C GLN A 2 9.41 -36.20 -0.61
N ALA A 3 9.14 -35.64 0.58
CA ALA A 3 7.82 -35.14 0.91
C ALA A 3 7.44 -34.02 -0.06
N ILE A 4 6.37 -34.26 -0.81
CA ILE A 4 5.75 -33.29 -1.71
C ILE A 4 4.92 -32.38 -0.81
N GLY A 5 5.42 -31.20 -0.46
CA GLY A 5 4.67 -30.31 0.42
C GLY A 5 5.35 -29.03 0.93
N GLU A 6 6.50 -28.62 0.39
CA GLU A 6 7.22 -27.42 0.88
C GLU A 6 7.60 -26.45 -0.26
N ASP A 7 6.66 -26.17 -1.18
CA ASP A 7 6.87 -25.14 -2.21
C ASP A 7 5.72 -24.11 -2.33
N ASP A 8 4.72 -24.16 -1.44
CA ASP A 8 3.47 -23.38 -1.61
C ASP A 8 3.02 -22.59 -0.37
N ALA A 9 3.95 -22.25 0.52
CA ALA A 9 3.70 -21.14 1.42
C ALA A 9 4.03 -19.86 0.64
N THR A 10 3.00 -19.14 0.13
CA THR A 10 3.19 -17.70 -0.11
C THR A 10 3.84 -17.18 1.17
N PRO A 11 5.10 -16.70 1.16
CA PRO A 11 5.84 -16.69 2.41
C PRO A 11 5.09 -15.74 3.35
N VAL A 12 4.88 -16.17 4.60
CA VAL A 12 3.92 -15.56 5.54
C VAL A 12 4.03 -14.03 5.58
N LEU A 13 5.23 -13.51 5.35
CA LEU A 13 5.54 -12.10 5.22
C LEU A 13 4.83 -11.41 4.04
N GLN A 14 4.79 -11.99 2.85
CA GLN A 14 4.11 -11.41 1.68
C GLN A 14 2.61 -11.29 1.92
N TYR A 15 1.99 -12.30 2.53
CA TYR A 15 0.59 -12.27 2.90
C TYR A 15 0.31 -11.21 3.97
N PHE A 16 1.14 -11.14 5.02
CA PHE A 16 1.03 -10.10 6.02
C PHE A 16 1.18 -8.69 5.42
N ALA A 17 2.18 -8.49 4.55
CA ALA A 17 2.42 -7.21 3.90
C ALA A 17 1.26 -6.79 3.00
N SER A 18 0.64 -7.71 2.27
CA SER A 18 -0.51 -7.40 1.42
C SER A 18 -1.73 -6.99 2.24
N VAL A 19 -2.02 -7.68 3.35
CA VAL A 19 -3.13 -7.35 4.26
C VAL A 19 -2.92 -5.98 4.91
N VAL A 20 -1.71 -5.71 5.43
CA VAL A 20 -1.37 -4.41 6.03
C VAL A 20 -1.51 -3.30 4.99
N HIS A 21 -0.93 -3.49 3.80
CA HIS A 21 -1.01 -2.50 2.73
C HIS A 21 -2.46 -2.18 2.34
N GLN A 22 -3.28 -3.21 2.13
CA GLN A 22 -4.69 -3.04 1.78
C GLN A 22 -5.45 -2.28 2.87
N ARG A 23 -5.29 -2.69 4.13
CA ARG A 23 -6.02 -2.09 5.27
C ARG A 23 -5.63 -0.63 5.46
N MET A 24 -4.34 -0.31 5.32
CA MET A 24 -3.84 1.07 5.37
C MET A 24 -4.39 1.90 4.22
N TYR A 25 -4.48 1.35 3.01
CA TYR A 25 -5.05 2.05 1.87
C TYR A 25 -6.53 2.42 2.10
N CYS A 26 -7.33 1.49 2.63
CA CYS A 26 -8.73 1.76 3.00
C CYS A 26 -8.83 2.95 3.97
N LEU A 27 -7.99 2.96 5.02
CA LEU A 27 -7.98 4.07 5.98
C LEU A 27 -7.59 5.40 5.32
N ILE A 28 -6.66 5.39 4.37
CA ILE A 28 -6.23 6.60 3.66
C ILE A 28 -7.35 7.14 2.76
N CYS A 29 -8.04 6.28 2.01
CA CYS A 29 -9.13 6.72 1.12
C CYS A 29 -10.48 6.88 1.84
N GLY A 30 -10.59 6.50 3.12
CA GLY A 30 -11.83 6.58 3.90
C GLY A 30 -12.82 5.43 3.62
N ALA A 31 -12.34 4.32 3.07
CA ALA A 31 -13.12 3.10 2.93
C ALA A 31 -13.17 2.30 4.24
N ASP A 32 -14.19 1.46 4.40
CA ASP A 32 -14.26 0.50 5.49
C ASP A 32 -13.20 -0.62 5.27
N PRO A 33 -12.25 -0.82 6.21
CA PRO A 33 -11.18 -1.80 6.07
C PRO A 33 -11.63 -3.26 6.17
N ASP A 34 -12.82 -3.54 6.69
CA ASP A 34 -13.35 -4.91 6.84
C ASP A 34 -14.21 -5.32 5.63
N THR A 35 -14.84 -4.35 4.95
CA THR A 35 -15.72 -4.60 3.79
C THR A 35 -15.16 -4.11 2.45
N LEU A 36 -14.12 -3.26 2.49
CA LEU A 36 -13.57 -2.52 1.34
C LEU A 36 -14.58 -1.56 0.69
N ASP A 37 -15.71 -1.29 1.33
CA ASP A 37 -16.78 -0.45 0.78
C ASP A 37 -16.56 1.05 1.06
N GLY A 38 -17.06 1.87 0.16
CA GLY A 38 -16.92 3.31 0.19
C GLY A 38 -15.50 3.83 -0.08
N GLY A 39 -15.21 5.02 0.45
CA GLY A 39 -13.95 5.73 0.23
C GLY A 39 -13.85 6.47 -1.10
N ASN A 40 -12.82 7.29 -1.21
CA ASN A 40 -12.49 8.05 -2.40
C ASN A 40 -11.00 7.87 -2.75
N PRO A 41 -10.65 7.15 -3.84
CA PRO A 41 -9.27 6.92 -4.23
C PRO A 41 -8.51 8.19 -4.60
N ASP A 42 -9.18 9.29 -4.96
CA ASP A 42 -8.51 10.57 -5.22
C ASP A 42 -7.92 11.16 -3.95
N ILE A 43 -8.52 10.92 -2.77
CA ILE A 43 -7.93 11.30 -1.48
C ILE A 43 -6.60 10.57 -1.29
N ALA A 44 -6.59 9.25 -1.51
CA ALA A 44 -5.36 8.47 -1.38
C ALA A 44 -4.29 8.90 -2.36
N TYR A 45 -4.67 9.18 -3.60
CA TYR A 45 -3.76 9.73 -4.60
C TYR A 45 -3.12 11.04 -4.11
N HIS A 46 -3.90 11.99 -3.60
CA HIS A 46 -3.38 13.26 -3.10
C HIS A 46 -2.50 13.11 -1.86
N VAL A 47 -2.88 12.23 -0.92
CA VAL A 47 -2.09 11.95 0.29
C VAL A 47 -0.75 11.31 -0.07
N ILE A 48 -0.74 10.29 -0.93
CA ILE A 48 0.49 9.61 -1.36
C ILE A 48 1.40 10.59 -2.10
N ARG A 49 0.84 11.39 -3.03
CA ARG A 49 1.61 12.43 -3.72
C ARG A 49 2.20 13.45 -2.75
N ASN A 50 1.44 13.87 -1.74
CA ASN A 50 1.95 14.78 -0.71
C ASN A 50 3.12 14.15 0.07
N SER A 51 3.00 12.89 0.47
CA SER A 51 4.10 12.16 1.12
C SER A 51 5.35 12.06 0.24
N GLN A 52 5.20 11.82 -1.07
CA GLN A 52 6.32 11.86 -2.02
C GLN A 52 6.97 13.25 -2.09
N ASN A 53 6.17 14.33 -2.11
CA ASN A 53 6.69 15.70 -2.09
C ASN A 53 7.46 16.00 -0.81
N ILE A 54 6.95 15.58 0.36
CA ILE A 54 7.63 15.75 1.66
C ILE A 54 8.96 14.98 1.66
N ALA A 55 8.97 13.73 1.20
CA ALA A 55 10.18 12.90 1.10
C ALA A 55 11.24 13.57 0.20
N LYS A 56 10.83 14.06 -0.98
CA LYS A 56 11.70 14.77 -1.91
C LYS A 56 12.22 16.08 -1.31
N HIS A 57 11.38 16.85 -0.62
CA HIS A 57 11.75 18.17 -0.11
C HIS A 57 12.66 18.10 1.13
N TYR A 58 12.33 17.27 2.12
CA TYR A 58 13.02 17.27 3.42
C TYR A 58 14.15 16.25 3.51
N TRP A 59 14.09 15.16 2.73
CA TRP A 59 15.09 14.10 2.74
C TRP A 59 15.85 13.95 1.42
N SER A 60 15.59 14.83 0.45
CA SER A 60 16.20 14.77 -0.89
C SER A 60 16.06 13.37 -1.52
N ALA A 61 14.96 12.68 -1.23
CA ALA A 61 14.73 11.34 -1.74
C ALA A 61 14.68 11.37 -3.28
N ASP A 62 15.38 10.42 -3.92
CA ASP A 62 15.36 10.24 -5.38
C ASP A 62 14.05 9.56 -5.80
N ILE A 63 12.99 10.36 -5.79
CA ILE A 63 11.63 9.95 -6.12
C ILE A 63 11.04 11.02 -7.03
N GLU A 64 10.44 10.62 -8.13
CA GLU A 64 9.58 11.50 -8.92
C GLU A 64 8.13 11.37 -8.42
N PRO A 65 7.56 12.42 -7.79
CA PRO A 65 6.19 12.37 -7.30
C PRO A 65 5.21 12.16 -8.45
N TYR A 66 4.06 11.55 -8.15
CA TYR A 66 3.05 11.34 -9.19
C TYR A 66 2.61 12.66 -9.85
N PRO A 67 2.39 12.65 -11.18
CA PRO A 67 1.96 13.84 -11.90
C PRO A 67 0.57 14.24 -11.42
N PRO A 68 0.29 15.52 -11.15
CA PRO A 68 -1.02 15.98 -10.69
C PRO A 68 -2.13 15.49 -11.64
N ARG A 69 -3.24 15.00 -11.08
CA ARG A 69 -4.45 14.61 -11.81
C ARG A 69 -5.29 15.82 -12.18
#